data_AF-A0A7Y7ULG9-F1
#
_entry.id   AF-A0A7Y7ULG9-F1
#
_cell.length_a   1.000
_cell.length_b   1.000
_cell.length_c   1.000
_cell.angle_alpha   90.00
_cell.angle_beta   90.00
_cell.angle_gamma   90.00
#
_symmetry.space_group_name_H-M   'P 1'
#
loop_
_entity.id
_entity.type
_entity.pdbx_description
1 polymer ?
#
loop_
_entity_poly.entity_id
_entity_poly.type
_entity_poly.pdbx_seq_one_letter_code
_entity_poly.pdbx_strand_id
1 'polypeptide(L)'
;MNIYLETLFDRYNLSEKDRHDILQFFTFLSDDKKQNLINNFEIVVYKMQKIEKSLELEKEILIGDSVERVRQAVMQNRKKFLDEQIKKQIDLLKGEI
;
A
#
# COMPACT_ATOMS: atom_id res chain seq x y z
N MET A 1 -6.50 -31.28 -9.27
CA MET A 1 -5.45 -30.26 -9.19
C MET A 1 -4.52 -30.43 -10.39
N ASN A 2 -4.10 -29.36 -11.07
CA ASN A 2 -3.11 -29.46 -12.14
C ASN A 2 -1.72 -29.64 -11.51
N ILE A 3 -1.19 -30.87 -11.50
CA ILE A 3 0.08 -31.23 -10.86
C ILE A 3 1.25 -30.36 -11.37
N TYR A 4 1.23 -30.00 -12.65
CA TYR A 4 2.27 -29.15 -13.24
C TYR A 4 2.22 -27.73 -12.65
N LEU A 5 1.01 -27.19 -12.45
CA LEU A 5 0.83 -25.85 -11.88
C LEU A 5 1.27 -25.80 -10.41
N GLU A 6 0.97 -26.84 -9.62
CA GLU A 6 1.48 -26.96 -8.24
C GLU A 6 3.01 -27.01 -8.20
N THR A 7 3.62 -27.76 -9.12
CA THR A 7 5.09 -27.83 -9.23
C THR A 7 5.69 -26.45 -9.55
N LEU A 8 5.01 -25.66 -10.38
CA LEU A 8 5.41 -24.29 -10.66
C LEU A 8 5.24 -23.39 -9.43
N PHE A 9 4.14 -23.51 -8.69
CA PHE A 9 3.92 -22.76 -7.46
C PHE A 9 5.02 -22.99 -6.43
N ASP A 10 5.40 -24.25 -6.23
CA ASP A 10 6.49 -24.63 -5.33
C ASP A 10 7.84 -24.11 -5.82
N ARG A 11 8.13 -24.25 -7.12
CA ARG A 11 9.38 -23.78 -7.72
C ARG A 11 9.62 -22.28 -7.49
N TYR A 12 8.57 -21.48 -7.62
CA TYR A 12 8.64 -20.03 -7.45
C TYR A 12 8.31 -19.57 -6.02
N ASN A 13 8.14 -20.50 -5.08
CA ASN A 13 7.83 -20.25 -3.68
C ASN A 13 6.67 -19.25 -3.49
N LEU A 14 5.60 -19.44 -4.26
CA LEU A 14 4.43 -18.55 -4.22
C LEU A 14 3.68 -18.71 -2.90
N SER A 15 3.16 -17.59 -2.39
CA SER A 15 2.31 -17.59 -1.19
C SER A 15 0.99 -18.29 -1.46
N GLU A 16 0.33 -18.80 -0.42
CA GLU A 16 -1.01 -19.43 -0.54
C GLU A 16 -2.04 -18.50 -1.19
N LYS A 17 -1.95 -17.20 -0.91
CA LYS A 17 -2.79 -16.19 -1.53
C LYS A 17 -2.55 -16.13 -3.04
N ASP A 18 -1.29 -16.05 -3.47
CA ASP A 18 -0.96 -15.93 -4.89
C ASP A 18 -1.29 -17.21 -5.66
N ARG A 19 -1.07 -18.38 -5.04
CA ARG A 19 -1.50 -19.68 -5.58
C ARG A 19 -3.00 -19.68 -5.82
N HIS A 20 -3.78 -19.26 -4.82
CA HIS A 20 -5.23 -19.18 -4.92
C HIS A 20 -5.70 -18.19 -6.00
N ASP A 21 -5.10 -16.99 -6.04
CA ASP A 21 -5.44 -15.96 -7.02
C ASP A 21 -5.14 -16.46 -8.45
N ILE A 22 -3.94 -17.03 -8.68
CA ILE A 22 -3.57 -17.60 -9.99
C ILE A 22 -4.52 -18.75 -10.36
N LEU A 23 -4.86 -19.64 -9.43
CA LEU A 23 -5.81 -20.73 -9.67
C LEU A 23 -7.17 -20.20 -10.11
N GLN A 24 -7.71 -19.19 -9.43
CA GLN A 24 -8.98 -18.58 -9.83
C GLN A 24 -8.91 -18.07 -11.27
N PHE A 25 -7.93 -17.23 -11.62
CA PHE A 25 -7.82 -16.72 -12.99
C PHE A 25 -7.60 -17.85 -14.00
N PHE A 26 -6.77 -18.84 -13.67
CA PHE A 26 -6.47 -19.97 -14.54
C PHE A 26 -7.71 -20.78 -14.92
N THR A 27 -8.68 -20.92 -14.02
CA THR A 27 -9.94 -21.63 -14.31
C THR A 27 -10.81 -20.93 -15.36
N PHE A 28 -10.70 -19.61 -15.50
CA PHE A 28 -11.45 -18.81 -16.47
C PHE A 28 -10.77 -18.67 -17.84
N LEU A 29 -9.52 -19.13 -17.98
CA LEU A 29 -8.79 -19.04 -19.24
C LEU A 29 -9.25 -20.12 -20.23
N SER A 30 -9.24 -19.77 -21.52
CA SER A 30 -9.31 -20.77 -22.59
C SER A 30 -8.04 -21.64 -22.59
N ASP A 31 -8.10 -22.84 -23.16
CA ASP A 31 -6.99 -23.79 -23.07
C ASP A 31 -5.69 -23.27 -23.72
N ASP A 32 -5.79 -22.54 -24.84
CA ASP A 32 -4.64 -21.87 -25.45
C ASP A 32 -4.00 -20.84 -24.49
N LYS A 33 -4.84 -20.08 -23.77
CA LYS A 33 -4.36 -19.08 -22.80
C LYS A 33 -3.77 -19.74 -21.56
N LYS A 34 -4.33 -20.86 -21.11
CA LYS A 34 -3.75 -21.68 -20.02
C LYS A 34 -2.35 -22.14 -20.40
N GLN A 35 -2.18 -22.67 -21.62
CA GLN A 35 -0.84 -23.09 -22.06
C GLN A 35 0.12 -21.93 -22.23
N ASN A 36 -0.34 -20.80 -22.75
CA ASN A 36 0.50 -19.62 -22.83
C ASN A 36 0.94 -19.13 -21.44
N LEU A 37 0.05 -19.14 -20.44
CA LEU A 37 0.39 -18.80 -19.06
C LEU A 37 1.44 -19.77 -18.50
N ILE A 38 1.25 -21.07 -18.70
CA ILE A 38 2.15 -22.11 -18.22
C ILE A 38 3.55 -21.96 -18.85
N ASN A 39 3.62 -21.74 -20.17
CA ASN A 39 4.89 -21.58 -20.89
C ASN A 39 5.64 -20.30 -20.50
N ASN A 40 4.92 -19.28 -20.02
CA ASN A 40 5.49 -17.99 -19.63
C ASN A 40 5.40 -17.75 -18.12
N PHE A 41 5.27 -18.82 -17.32
CA PHE A 41 4.94 -18.71 -15.90
C PHE A 41 5.96 -17.87 -15.11
N GLU A 42 7.25 -18.04 -15.41
CA GLU A 42 8.34 -17.24 -14.84
C GLU A 42 8.12 -15.73 -15.02
N ILE A 43 7.79 -15.33 -16.26
CA ILE A 43 7.58 -13.94 -16.63
C ILE A 43 6.34 -13.39 -15.91
N VAL A 44 5.30 -14.22 -15.76
CA VAL A 44 4.08 -13.86 -15.03
C VAL A 44 4.41 -13.59 -13.56
N VAL A 45 5.09 -14.52 -12.89
CA VAL A 45 5.48 -14.38 -11.48
C VAL A 45 6.38 -13.15 -11.28
N TYR A 46 7.39 -12.98 -12.13
CA TYR A 46 8.28 -11.82 -12.05
C TYR A 46 7.51 -10.49 -12.18
N LYS A 47 6.54 -10.43 -13.10
CA LYS A 47 5.70 -9.23 -13.28
C LYS A 47 4.78 -9.00 -12.08
N MET A 48 4.20 -10.06 -11.51
CA MET A 48 3.37 -9.97 -10.30
C MET A 48 4.16 -9.38 -9.13
N GLN A 49 5.32 -9.95 -8.83
CA GLN A 49 6.20 -9.48 -7.75
C GLN A 49 6.65 -8.02 -7.96
N LYS A 50 6.94 -7.65 -9.21
CA LYS A 50 7.28 -6.26 -9.55
C LYS A 50 6.10 -5.31 -9.26
N ILE A 51 4.88 -5.70 -9.62
CA ILE A 51 3.67 -4.91 -9.35
C ILE A 51 3.44 -4.77 -7.84
N GLU A 52 3.55 -5.85 -7.07
CA GLU A 52 3.39 -5.83 -5.62
C GLU A 52 4.39 -4.89 -4.95
N LYS A 53 5.67 -4.96 -5.36
CA LYS A 53 6.69 -4.06 -4.84
C LYS A 53 6.40 -2.59 -5.17
N SER A 54 5.91 -2.30 -6.37
CA SER A 54 5.50 -0.94 -6.74
C SER A 54 4.28 -0.47 -5.93
N LEU A 55 3.32 -1.35 -5.66
CA LEU A 55 2.14 -1.05 -4.85
C LEU A 55 2.52 -0.75 -3.40
N GLU A 56 3.44 -1.53 -2.80
CA GLU A 56 3.87 -1.28 -1.43
C GLU A 56 4.62 0.05 -1.32
N LEU A 57 5.49 0.38 -2.29
CA LEU A 57 6.16 1.67 -2.33
C LEU A 57 5.15 2.83 -2.42
N GLU A 58 4.17 2.74 -3.32
CA GLU A 58 3.14 3.77 -3.48
C GLU A 58 2.33 3.96 -2.20
N LYS A 59 1.99 2.85 -1.53
CA LYS A 59 1.29 2.86 -0.25
C LYS A 59 2.13 3.52 0.85
N GLU A 60 3.43 3.23 0.92
CA GLU A 60 4.34 3.91 1.86
C GLU A 60 4.39 5.41 1.63
N ILE A 61 4.49 5.85 0.36
CA ILE A 61 4.47 7.27 -0.02
C ILE A 61 3.15 7.92 0.43
N LEU A 62 2.01 7.33 0.06
CA LEU A 62 0.69 7.87 0.37
C LEU A 62 0.42 7.96 1.88
N ILE A 63 0.84 6.94 2.64
CA ILE A 63 0.73 6.94 4.10
C ILE A 63 1.67 7.98 4.70
N GLY A 64 2.93 8.03 4.26
CA GLY A 64 3.92 9.01 4.71
C GLY A 64 3.43 10.45 4.52
N ASP A 65 2.96 10.78 3.31
CA ASP A 65 2.40 12.09 2.98
C ASP A 65 1.17 12.43 3.83
N SER A 66 0.32 11.44 4.09
CA SER A 66 -0.88 11.63 4.90
C SER A 66 -0.52 11.87 6.37
N VAL A 67 0.46 11.16 6.92
CA VAL A 67 0.97 11.36 8.28
C VAL A 67 1.59 12.75 8.41
N GLU A 68 2.38 13.19 7.44
CA GLU A 68 3.01 14.52 7.47
C GLU A 68 1.96 15.64 7.40
N ARG A 69 0.92 15.50 6.57
CA ARG A 69 -0.21 16.45 6.54
C ARG A 69 -0.92 16.54 7.88
N VAL A 70 -1.19 15.40 8.53
CA VAL A 70 -1.80 15.37 9.87
C VAL A 70 -0.89 16.06 10.88
N ARG A 71 0.40 15.76 10.87
CA ARG A 71 1.40 16.38 11.76
C ARG A 71 1.44 17.90 11.60
N GLN A 72 1.46 18.40 10.37
CA GLN A 72 1.45 19.84 10.08
C GLN A 72 0.17 20.51 10.59
N ALA A 73 -1.00 19.89 10.35
CA ALA A 73 -2.28 20.42 10.84
C ALA A 73 -2.32 20.49 12.37
N VAL A 74 -1.83 19.46 13.07
CA VAL A 74 -1.73 19.44 14.54
C VAL A 74 -0.79 20.55 15.04
N MET A 75 0.37 20.73 14.42
CA MET A 75 1.31 21.80 14.79
C MET A 75 0.71 23.20 14.60
N GLN A 76 0.03 23.45 13.48
CA GLN A 76 -0.63 24.73 13.23
C GLN A 76 -1.74 25.02 14.24
N ASN A 77 -2.57 24.03 14.56
CA ASN A 77 -3.62 24.18 15.56
C ASN A 77 -3.04 24.46 16.96
N ARG A 78 -1.97 23.77 17.34
CA ARG A 78 -1.29 24.02 18.61
C ARG A 78 -0.72 25.43 18.68
N LYS A 79 -0.11 25.92 17.59
CA LYS A 79 0.40 27.29 17.50
C LYS A 79 -0.73 28.31 17.67
N LYS A 80 -1.83 28.17 16.91
CA LYS A 80 -3.00 29.07 17.02
C LYS A 80 -3.55 29.14 18.43
N PHE A 81 -3.69 27.97 19.09
CA PHE A 81 -4.15 27.92 20.48
C PHE A 81 -3.21 28.68 21.43
N LEU A 82 -1.90 28.49 21.30
CA LEU A 82 -0.93 29.20 22.13
C LEU A 82 -0.96 30.71 21.87
N ASP A 83 -1.04 31.14 20.61
CA ASP A 83 -1.13 32.55 20.23
C ASP A 83 -2.40 33.20 20.83
N GLU A 84 -3.54 32.50 20.84
CA GLU A 84 -4.77 32.97 21.49
C GLU A 84 -4.64 33.08 23.02
N GLN A 85 -3.98 32.13 23.67
CA GLN A 85 -3.74 32.16 25.12
C GLN A 85 -2.84 33.34 25.51
N ILE A 86 -1.74 33.54 24.76
CA ILE A 86 -0.82 34.67 24.97
C ILE A 86 -1.57 35.99 24.79
N LYS A 87 -2.38 36.11 23.73
CA LYS A 87 -3.17 37.33 23.48
C LYS A 87 -4.13 37.63 24.64
N LYS A 88 -4.86 36.63 25.13
CA LYS A 88 -5.75 36.77 26.30
C LYS A 88 -4.98 37.24 27.54
N GLN A 89 -3.79 36.70 27.81
CA GLN A 89 -2.97 37.13 28.94
C GLN A 89 -2.47 38.57 28.79
N ILE A 90 -2.03 38.97 27.59
CA ILE A 90 -1.62 40.36 27.33
C ILE A 90 -2.78 41.33 27.52
N ASP A 91 -3.98 40.99 27.05
CA ASP A 91 -5.16 41.83 27.19
C ASP A 91 -5.59 41.97 28.66
N LEU A 92 -5.48 40.89 29.46
CA LEU A 92 -5.68 40.94 30.91
C LEU A 92 -4.69 41.89 31.59
N LEU A 93 -3.40 41.75 31.31
CA LEU A 93 -2.34 42.59 31.88
C LEU A 93 -2.50 44.08 31.52
N LYS A 94 -3.02 44.38 30.32
CA LYS A 94 -3.29 45.76 29.89
C LYS A 94 -4.53 46.37 30.54
N GLY A 95 -5.50 45.56 30.96
CA GLY A 95 -6.71 46.03 31.65
C GLY A 95 -6.49 46.29 33.15
N GLU A 96 -5.38 45.82 33.71
CA GLU A 96 -4.98 46.04 35.11
C GLU A 96 -4.08 47.27 35.32
N ILE A 97 -3.69 47.98 34.24
CA ILE A 97 -2.91 49.24 34.24
C ILE A 97 -3.85 50.41 33.96
#